data_AF-A0A850CGT1-F1
#
_entry.id   AF-A0A850CGT1-F1
#
_cell.length_a   1.000
_cell.length_b   1.000
_cell.length_c   1.000
_cell.angle_alpha   90.00
_cell.angle_beta   90.00
_cell.angle_gamma   90.00
#
_symmetry.space_group_name_H-M   'P 1'
#
loop_
_entity.id
_entity.type
_entity.pdbx_description
1 polymer ?
#
loop_
_entity_poly.entity_id
_entity_poly.type
_entity_poly.pdbx_seq_one_letter_code
_entity_poly.pdbx_strand_id
1 'polypeptide(L)'
;MPHYDGRGPGPRSLLDDVAAWVESAPMAALLRRYGGALPGTGTATDLAYLEAFSAVHWDFRAGRERHETAPQPLDPEQELAVTEAALALGLGAELKPRLDHYTHVLVLGGLVASCLFRTRFAAEILAAGTRADHVTGVGGFRPLGPADLEAARLSGLHCGAFEIDAIEASLKRAFGIDGRPHIAEGGDPHREPGRSWKVATYETGRMTVRAVAAPSSVPDRRRADTVDTCRFWADEIADLTPGDSVLVVTSAPYTAFQHCDAIAHMGLPYGVAIDTVGLDPAVLPEPHFRKAHSASGYLQEIRSAIRSMRRLHYAAATAEAELAVEAARALLRDDE
;
A
#
# COMPACT_ATOMS: atom_id res chain seq x y z
N MET A 1 -12.98 -6.34 3.07
CA MET A 1 -11.50 -6.21 3.16
C MET A 1 -11.11 -6.62 4.57
N PRO A 2 -9.95 -7.29 4.77
CA PRO A 2 -9.46 -7.62 6.10
C PRO A 2 -9.35 -6.41 6.99
N HIS A 3 -9.57 -6.61 8.28
CA HIS A 3 -9.70 -5.51 9.21
C HIS A 3 -8.86 -5.76 10.46
N TYR A 4 -8.02 -4.77 10.82
CA TYR A 4 -7.08 -4.91 11.93
C TYR A 4 -7.00 -3.62 12.77
N ASP A 5 -7.55 -3.68 13.99
CA ASP A 5 -7.57 -2.57 14.96
C ASP A 5 -6.34 -2.55 15.88
N GLY A 6 -5.34 -3.41 15.67
CA GLY A 6 -4.17 -3.54 16.57
C GLY A 6 -4.47 -4.13 17.94
N ARG A 7 -5.75 -4.34 18.31
CA ARG A 7 -6.22 -4.87 19.59
C ARG A 7 -7.50 -5.68 19.44
N GLY A 8 -7.64 -6.79 20.17
CA GLY A 8 -8.95 -7.44 20.39
C GLY A 8 -9.19 -8.72 19.61
N PRO A 9 -9.58 -8.69 18.33
CA PRO A 9 -10.00 -9.89 17.60
C PRO A 9 -8.82 -10.75 17.09
N GLY A 10 -7.59 -10.31 17.37
CA GLY A 10 -6.35 -11.07 17.15
C GLY A 10 -6.08 -11.44 15.69
N PRO A 11 -4.97 -12.16 15.43
CA PRO A 11 -4.62 -12.66 14.10
C PRO A 11 -5.70 -13.59 13.51
N ARG A 12 -6.47 -14.29 14.34
CA ARG A 12 -7.57 -15.16 13.90
C ARG A 12 -8.64 -14.45 13.06
N SER A 13 -9.08 -13.26 13.45
CA SER A 13 -10.08 -12.52 12.65
C SER A 13 -9.61 -12.19 11.23
N LEU A 14 -8.30 -11.98 11.05
CA LEU A 14 -7.72 -11.79 9.72
C LEU A 14 -7.76 -13.06 8.88
N LEU A 15 -7.64 -14.24 9.49
CA LEU A 15 -7.78 -15.51 8.78
C LEU A 15 -9.20 -15.66 8.24
N ASP A 16 -10.21 -15.34 9.07
CA ASP A 16 -11.62 -15.37 8.70
C ASP A 16 -11.94 -14.34 7.59
N ASP A 17 -11.41 -13.13 7.71
CA ASP A 17 -11.57 -12.07 6.70
C ASP A 17 -10.95 -12.45 5.35
N VAL A 18 -9.76 -13.06 5.37
CA VAL A 18 -9.09 -13.52 4.14
C VAL A 18 -9.90 -14.66 3.50
N ALA A 19 -10.40 -15.60 4.30
CA ALA A 19 -11.28 -16.67 3.80
C ALA A 19 -12.53 -16.08 3.15
N ALA A 20 -13.20 -15.14 3.82
CA ALA A 20 -14.39 -14.47 3.30
C ALA A 20 -14.13 -13.71 1.98
N TRP A 21 -12.96 -13.07 1.84
CA TRP A 21 -12.59 -12.41 0.58
C TRP A 21 -12.36 -13.42 -0.55
N VAL A 22 -11.65 -14.52 -0.28
CA VAL A 22 -11.37 -15.60 -1.24
C VAL A 22 -12.65 -16.28 -1.71
N GLU A 23 -13.54 -16.62 -0.78
CA GLU A 23 -14.79 -17.34 -1.04
C GLU A 23 -15.94 -16.44 -1.53
N SER A 24 -15.66 -15.15 -1.69
CA SER A 24 -16.68 -14.15 -2.06
C SER A 24 -17.31 -14.45 -3.42
N ALA A 25 -18.60 -14.12 -3.53
CA ALA A 25 -19.35 -14.21 -4.79
C ALA A 25 -18.65 -13.52 -5.99
N PRO A 26 -18.09 -12.30 -5.88
CA PRO A 26 -17.34 -11.68 -6.98
C PRO A 26 -16.09 -12.47 -7.39
N MET A 27 -15.33 -13.06 -6.45
CA MET A 27 -14.19 -13.93 -6.80
C MET A 27 -14.67 -15.18 -7.54
N ALA A 28 -15.71 -15.84 -7.04
CA ALA A 28 -16.27 -17.03 -7.67
C ALA A 28 -16.83 -16.74 -9.08
N ALA A 29 -17.46 -15.58 -9.28
CA ALA A 29 -17.95 -15.15 -10.58
C ALA A 29 -16.81 -14.92 -11.58
N LEU A 30 -15.73 -14.26 -11.16
CA LEU A 30 -14.53 -14.09 -11.99
C LEU A 30 -13.93 -15.42 -12.40
N LEU A 31 -13.71 -16.34 -11.45
CA LEU A 31 -13.13 -17.65 -11.74
C LEU A 31 -13.95 -18.41 -12.79
N ARG A 32 -15.27 -18.51 -12.60
CA ARG A 32 -16.15 -19.21 -13.54
C ARG A 32 -16.02 -18.68 -14.96
N ARG A 33 -15.87 -17.36 -15.10
CA ARG A 33 -15.74 -16.71 -16.41
C ARG A 33 -14.45 -17.11 -17.15
N TYR A 34 -13.40 -17.40 -16.40
CA TYR A 34 -12.13 -17.90 -16.93
C TYR A 34 -12.03 -19.44 -16.85
N GLY A 35 -13.14 -20.15 -16.63
CA GLY A 35 -13.20 -21.61 -16.59
C GLY A 35 -12.64 -22.24 -15.29
N GLY A 36 -12.45 -21.44 -14.24
CA GLY A 36 -11.96 -21.87 -12.93
C GLY A 36 -13.06 -22.04 -11.89
N ALA A 37 -12.71 -22.74 -10.81
CA ALA A 37 -13.49 -22.85 -9.59
C ALA A 37 -12.54 -23.11 -8.42
N LEU A 38 -12.85 -22.56 -7.24
CA LEU A 38 -12.05 -22.84 -6.05
C LEU A 38 -12.11 -24.33 -5.68
N PRO A 39 -10.98 -24.93 -5.28
CA PRO A 39 -10.96 -26.28 -4.69
C PRO A 39 -11.86 -26.44 -3.47
N GLY A 40 -11.97 -25.40 -2.62
CA GLY A 40 -12.79 -25.43 -1.40
C GLY A 40 -12.23 -26.35 -0.32
N THR A 41 -10.92 -26.60 -0.34
CA THR A 41 -10.24 -27.49 0.61
C THR A 41 -9.54 -26.75 1.74
N GLY A 42 -9.67 -25.42 1.78
CA GLY A 42 -9.13 -24.53 2.82
C GLY A 42 -8.42 -23.32 2.24
N THR A 43 -8.48 -22.19 2.97
CA THR A 43 -8.03 -20.87 2.51
C THR A 43 -6.60 -20.84 1.96
N ALA A 44 -5.66 -21.52 2.60
CA ALA A 44 -4.27 -21.59 2.12
C ALA A 44 -4.14 -22.29 0.75
N THR A 45 -4.88 -23.39 0.55
CA THR A 45 -4.91 -24.12 -0.72
C THR A 45 -5.63 -23.31 -1.80
N ASP A 46 -6.73 -22.67 -1.45
CA ASP A 46 -7.49 -21.83 -2.37
C ASP A 46 -6.69 -20.59 -2.81
N LEU A 47 -5.94 -19.96 -1.91
CA LEU A 47 -4.99 -18.89 -2.26
C LEU A 47 -3.87 -19.36 -3.18
N ALA A 48 -3.31 -20.55 -2.96
CA ALA A 48 -2.30 -21.13 -3.83
C ALA A 48 -2.87 -21.43 -5.23
N TYR A 49 -4.10 -21.96 -5.30
CA TYR A 49 -4.83 -22.14 -6.55
C TYR A 49 -5.05 -20.81 -7.27
N LEU A 50 -5.57 -19.79 -6.56
CA LEU A 50 -5.82 -18.45 -7.11
C LEU A 50 -4.53 -17.81 -7.66
N GLU A 51 -3.40 -17.98 -6.98
CA GLU A 51 -2.12 -17.45 -7.46
C GLU A 51 -1.67 -18.13 -8.75
N ALA A 52 -1.79 -19.46 -8.84
CA ALA A 52 -1.46 -20.22 -10.05
C ALA A 52 -2.43 -19.88 -11.20
N PHE A 53 -3.73 -19.82 -10.91
CA PHE A 53 -4.77 -19.47 -11.87
C PHE A 53 -4.56 -18.06 -12.44
N SER A 54 -4.38 -17.06 -11.57
CA SER A 54 -4.15 -15.68 -11.98
C SER A 54 -2.85 -15.50 -12.76
N ALA A 55 -1.82 -16.33 -12.51
CA ALA A 55 -0.59 -16.31 -13.30
C ALA A 55 -0.82 -16.73 -14.75
N VAL A 56 -1.74 -17.66 -15.00
CA VAL A 56 -2.07 -18.14 -16.35
C VAL A 56 -3.01 -17.18 -17.07
N HIS A 57 -4.03 -16.69 -16.39
CA HIS A 57 -5.13 -15.97 -17.03
C HIS A 57 -4.98 -14.45 -17.02
N TRP A 58 -4.28 -13.88 -16.03
CA TRP A 58 -4.32 -12.44 -15.73
C TRP A 58 -2.92 -11.78 -15.73
N ASP A 59 -1.85 -12.52 -15.99
CA ASP A 59 -0.48 -12.00 -15.99
C ASP A 59 -0.04 -11.41 -17.35
N PHE A 60 -0.67 -10.31 -17.72
CA PHE A 60 -0.29 -9.47 -18.87
C PHE A 60 1.06 -8.72 -18.74
N ARG A 61 1.64 -8.64 -17.53
CA ARG A 61 2.89 -7.91 -17.26
C ARG A 61 4.12 -8.75 -17.61
N ALA A 62 4.07 -10.05 -17.36
CA ALA A 62 5.17 -10.98 -17.62
C ALA A 62 6.53 -10.46 -17.08
N GLY A 63 6.52 -9.86 -15.88
CA GLY A 63 7.70 -9.31 -15.21
C GLY A 63 8.03 -7.84 -15.48
N ARG A 64 7.29 -7.14 -16.35
CA ARG A 64 7.46 -5.69 -16.59
C ARG A 64 6.83 -4.82 -15.51
N GLU A 65 7.25 -3.55 -15.44
CA GLU A 65 6.67 -2.56 -14.52
C GLU A 65 5.23 -2.20 -14.90
N ARG A 66 4.46 -1.71 -13.91
CA ARG A 66 3.03 -1.37 -14.11
C ARG A 66 2.79 -0.37 -15.24
N HIS A 67 3.68 0.61 -15.35
CA HIS A 67 3.56 1.72 -16.30
C HIS A 67 4.05 1.37 -17.71
N GLU A 68 4.72 0.22 -17.86
CA GLU A 68 5.27 -0.26 -19.15
C GLU A 68 4.30 -1.17 -19.90
N THR A 69 3.20 -1.60 -19.27
CA THR A 69 2.27 -2.57 -19.85
C THR A 69 1.04 -1.87 -20.43
N ALA A 70 0.81 -2.04 -21.72
CA ALA A 70 -0.40 -1.57 -22.39
C ALA A 70 -1.63 -2.40 -21.95
N PRO A 71 -2.82 -1.78 -21.82
CA PRO A 71 -4.05 -2.52 -21.57
C PRO A 71 -4.28 -3.61 -22.62
N GLN A 72 -4.75 -4.77 -22.16
CA GLN A 72 -5.26 -5.81 -23.06
C GLN A 72 -6.72 -5.52 -23.37
N PRO A 73 -7.14 -5.59 -24.65
CA PRO A 73 -8.54 -5.44 -25.01
C PRO A 73 -9.33 -6.64 -24.47
N LEU A 74 -10.45 -6.35 -23.84
CA LEU A 74 -11.47 -7.33 -23.47
C LEU A 74 -12.78 -6.94 -24.17
N ASP A 75 -13.69 -7.88 -24.36
CA ASP A 75 -15.00 -7.51 -24.89
C ASP A 75 -15.80 -6.67 -23.86
N PRO A 76 -16.80 -5.86 -24.27
CA PRO A 76 -17.49 -4.95 -23.35
C PRO A 76 -18.18 -5.64 -22.17
N GLU A 77 -18.68 -6.86 -22.35
CA GLU A 77 -19.30 -7.63 -21.28
C GLU A 77 -18.24 -8.11 -20.29
N GLN A 78 -17.06 -8.50 -20.80
CA GLN A 78 -15.86 -8.83 -20.03
C GLN A 78 -15.40 -7.64 -19.20
N GLU A 79 -15.24 -6.48 -19.82
CA GLU A 79 -14.80 -5.26 -19.15
C GLU A 79 -15.72 -4.87 -17.99
N LEU A 80 -17.04 -4.92 -18.21
CA LEU A 80 -18.02 -4.58 -17.19
C LEU A 80 -17.91 -5.49 -15.97
N ALA A 81 -18.02 -6.81 -16.16
CA ALA A 81 -18.05 -7.70 -14.99
C ALA A 81 -16.67 -7.79 -14.29
N VAL A 82 -15.56 -7.61 -15.00
CA VAL A 82 -14.24 -7.48 -14.36
C VAL A 82 -14.18 -6.24 -13.48
N THR A 83 -14.67 -5.11 -13.98
CA THR A 83 -14.69 -3.85 -13.24
C THR A 83 -15.60 -3.95 -12.01
N GLU A 84 -16.82 -4.46 -12.16
CA GLU A 84 -17.76 -4.66 -11.05
C GLU A 84 -17.17 -5.59 -9.98
N ALA A 85 -16.57 -6.71 -10.40
CA ALA A 85 -15.93 -7.63 -9.46
C ALA A 85 -14.73 -6.99 -8.75
N ALA A 86 -13.91 -6.20 -9.46
CA ALA A 86 -12.79 -5.50 -8.84
C ALA A 86 -13.25 -4.50 -7.78
N LEU A 87 -14.28 -3.70 -8.07
CA LEU A 87 -14.85 -2.76 -7.11
C LEU A 87 -15.44 -3.50 -5.90
N ALA A 88 -16.18 -4.60 -6.12
CA ALA A 88 -16.73 -5.42 -5.04
C ALA A 88 -15.64 -6.12 -4.20
N LEU A 89 -14.46 -6.39 -4.78
CA LEU A 89 -13.30 -6.96 -4.08
C LEU A 89 -12.45 -5.89 -3.36
N GLY A 90 -12.86 -4.62 -3.36
CA GLY A 90 -12.20 -3.54 -2.61
C GLY A 90 -11.12 -2.78 -3.38
N LEU A 91 -11.11 -2.84 -4.72
CA LEU A 91 -10.19 -2.08 -5.57
C LEU A 91 -10.80 -0.73 -6.02
N GLY A 92 -11.88 -0.31 -5.35
CA GLY A 92 -12.53 0.97 -5.57
C GLY A 92 -11.99 2.08 -4.66
N ALA A 93 -12.55 3.28 -4.83
CA ALA A 93 -12.26 4.39 -3.94
C ALA A 93 -12.91 4.13 -2.58
N GLU A 94 -12.09 3.86 -1.57
CA GLU A 94 -12.51 3.94 -0.17
C GLU A 94 -12.10 5.31 0.34
N LEU A 95 -13.08 6.20 0.47
CA LEU A 95 -12.85 7.63 0.59
C LEU A 95 -12.79 8.12 2.04
N LYS A 96 -13.31 7.35 3.00
CA LYS A 96 -13.47 7.83 4.37
C LYS A 96 -12.59 7.02 5.33
N PRO A 97 -11.64 7.66 6.02
CA PRO A 97 -10.96 7.06 7.16
C PRO A 97 -11.99 6.62 8.21
N ARG A 98 -11.77 5.47 8.85
CA ARG A 98 -12.67 4.97 9.89
C ARG A 98 -12.51 5.71 11.22
N LEU A 99 -11.30 6.18 11.51
CA LEU A 99 -10.99 6.90 12.74
C LEU A 99 -11.01 8.42 12.49
N ASP A 100 -11.39 9.16 13.52
CA ASP A 100 -11.32 10.63 13.51
C ASP A 100 -9.90 11.14 13.81
N HIS A 101 -9.01 10.29 14.29
CA HIS A 101 -7.61 10.60 14.59
C HIS A 101 -6.72 9.39 14.32
N TYR A 102 -5.56 9.64 13.71
CA TYR A 102 -4.49 8.67 13.50
C TYR A 102 -3.19 9.20 14.11
N THR A 103 -2.36 8.34 14.68
CA THR A 103 -1.01 8.78 15.10
C THR A 103 -0.13 9.05 13.88
N HIS A 104 -0.32 8.27 12.80
CA HIS A 104 0.42 8.45 11.55
C HIS A 104 -0.47 8.43 10.30
N VAL A 105 -0.16 9.31 9.35
CA VAL A 105 -0.60 9.22 7.96
C VAL A 105 0.60 8.85 7.10
N LEU A 106 0.50 7.76 6.33
CA LEU A 106 1.57 7.27 5.46
C LEU A 106 1.16 7.37 3.99
N VAL A 107 1.76 8.30 3.25
CA VAL A 107 1.47 8.53 1.83
C VAL A 107 2.43 7.71 0.96
N LEU A 108 1.89 6.76 0.19
CA LEU A 108 2.70 5.86 -0.62
C LEU A 108 3.17 6.53 -1.94
N GLY A 109 4.46 6.34 -2.24
CA GLY A 109 5.12 6.76 -3.46
C GLY A 109 4.66 6.07 -4.74
N GLY A 110 5.11 6.60 -5.86
CA GLY A 110 4.91 6.03 -7.18
C GLY A 110 5.50 6.92 -8.27
N LEU A 111 4.76 7.09 -9.36
CA LEU A 111 5.09 8.11 -10.36
C LEU A 111 4.82 9.51 -9.80
N VAL A 112 5.41 10.56 -10.37
CA VAL A 112 5.26 11.97 -9.93
C VAL A 112 3.79 12.36 -9.75
N ALA A 113 2.91 12.02 -10.70
CA ALA A 113 1.48 12.30 -10.57
C ALA A 113 0.86 11.60 -9.35
N SER A 114 1.26 10.36 -9.06
CA SER A 114 0.81 9.63 -7.87
C SER A 114 1.30 10.29 -6.58
N CYS A 115 2.59 10.67 -6.52
CA CYS A 115 3.15 11.39 -5.37
C CYS A 115 2.36 12.68 -5.12
N LEU A 116 2.11 13.48 -6.17
CA LEU A 116 1.39 14.74 -6.08
C LEU A 116 -0.04 14.56 -5.57
N PHE A 117 -0.82 13.72 -6.24
CA PHE A 117 -2.25 13.65 -5.97
C PHE A 117 -2.58 12.86 -4.71
N ARG A 118 -1.82 11.83 -4.35
CA ARG A 118 -2.00 11.14 -3.06
C ARG A 118 -1.66 12.05 -1.89
N THR A 119 -0.63 12.87 -2.02
CA THR A 119 -0.26 13.83 -0.98
C THR A 119 -1.30 14.94 -0.85
N ARG A 120 -1.82 15.45 -1.99
CA ARG A 120 -2.97 16.37 -1.97
C ARG A 120 -4.18 15.73 -1.29
N PHE A 121 -4.51 14.49 -1.64
CA PHE A 121 -5.65 13.77 -1.08
C PHE A 121 -5.50 13.57 0.44
N ALA A 122 -4.30 13.25 0.93
CA ALA A 122 -4.02 13.21 2.36
C ALA A 122 -4.29 14.57 3.04
N ALA A 123 -3.82 15.67 2.45
CA ALA A 123 -4.08 17.01 2.98
C ALA A 123 -5.58 17.38 2.95
N GLU A 124 -6.32 16.98 1.91
CA GLU A 124 -7.78 17.16 1.80
C GLU A 124 -8.53 16.40 2.89
N ILE A 125 -8.14 15.15 3.19
CA ILE A 125 -8.70 14.35 4.29
C ILE A 125 -8.48 15.06 5.64
N LEU A 126 -7.27 15.55 5.89
CA LEU A 126 -6.95 16.23 7.14
C LEU A 126 -7.69 17.57 7.27
N ALA A 127 -7.83 18.30 6.16
CA ALA A 127 -8.61 19.53 6.11
C ALA A 127 -10.13 19.29 6.31
N ALA A 128 -10.62 18.10 5.95
CA ALA A 128 -12.01 17.69 6.14
C ALA A 128 -12.36 17.26 7.57
N GLY A 129 -11.37 17.14 8.46
CA GLY A 129 -11.58 16.97 9.90
C GLY A 129 -10.91 15.74 10.53
N THR A 130 -10.36 14.82 9.73
CA THR A 130 -9.51 13.75 10.28
C THR A 130 -8.24 14.37 10.85
N ARG A 131 -7.83 13.97 12.04
CA ARG A 131 -6.61 14.48 12.69
C ARG A 131 -5.45 13.52 12.53
N ALA A 132 -4.23 14.05 12.51
CA ALA A 132 -3.01 13.26 12.54
C ALA A 132 -1.87 13.97 13.27
N ASP A 133 -1.03 13.19 13.96
CA ASP A 133 0.15 13.72 14.67
C ASP A 133 1.36 13.82 13.73
N HIS A 134 1.48 12.86 12.81
CA HIS A 134 2.55 12.77 11.83
C HIS A 134 2.03 12.49 10.42
N VAL A 135 2.65 13.13 9.42
CA VAL A 135 2.45 12.80 8.01
C VAL A 135 3.79 12.41 7.40
N THR A 136 3.89 11.19 6.89
CA THR A 136 5.09 10.71 6.21
C THR A 136 4.77 10.33 4.78
N GLY A 137 5.45 10.95 3.82
CA GLY A 137 5.50 10.45 2.46
C GLY A 137 6.69 9.51 2.30
N VAL A 138 6.45 8.32 1.73
CA VAL A 138 7.50 7.34 1.47
C VAL A 138 7.77 7.22 -0.03
N GLY A 139 9.03 7.20 -0.42
CA GLY A 139 9.47 7.05 -1.80
C GLY A 139 10.83 6.37 -1.88
N GLY A 140 11.24 5.95 -3.08
CA GLY A 140 12.54 5.31 -3.30
C GLY A 140 13.51 6.19 -4.10
N PHE A 141 14.77 5.74 -4.19
CA PHE A 141 15.75 6.25 -5.16
C PHE A 141 15.54 5.63 -6.54
N ARG A 142 14.28 5.65 -7.02
CA ARG A 142 13.94 5.34 -8.41
C ARG A 142 14.17 6.61 -9.24
N PRO A 143 15.03 6.58 -10.27
CA PRO A 143 15.17 7.71 -11.17
C PRO A 143 13.83 8.06 -11.83
N LEU A 144 13.57 9.35 -11.99
CA LEU A 144 12.39 9.82 -12.71
C LEU A 144 12.50 9.50 -14.20
N GLY A 145 11.49 8.84 -14.75
CA GLY A 145 11.40 8.50 -16.16
C GLY A 145 10.69 9.58 -17.00
N PRO A 146 10.54 9.39 -18.32
CA PRO A 146 9.87 10.36 -19.19
C PRO A 146 8.45 10.73 -18.75
N ALA A 147 7.66 9.74 -18.29
CA ALA A 147 6.32 9.99 -17.77
C ALA A 147 6.31 10.81 -16.48
N ASP A 148 7.32 10.63 -15.63
CA ASP A 148 7.50 11.43 -14.41
C ASP A 148 7.84 12.88 -14.74
N LEU A 149 8.78 13.09 -15.66
CA LEU A 149 9.21 14.42 -16.10
C LEU A 149 8.06 15.19 -16.77
N GLU A 150 7.26 14.51 -17.58
CA GLU A 150 6.08 15.12 -18.20
C GLU A 150 5.01 15.49 -17.16
N ALA A 151 4.76 14.61 -16.17
CA ALA A 151 3.84 14.91 -15.08
C ALA A 151 4.33 16.09 -14.21
N ALA A 152 5.64 16.16 -13.92
CA ALA A 152 6.26 17.28 -13.21
C ALA A 152 6.05 18.59 -13.98
N ARG A 153 6.33 18.59 -15.29
CA ARG A 153 6.13 19.74 -16.18
C ARG A 153 4.67 20.20 -16.23
N LEU A 154 3.72 19.28 -16.43
CA LEU A 154 2.29 19.58 -16.53
C LEU A 154 1.70 20.10 -15.21
N SER A 155 2.20 19.62 -14.07
CA SER A 155 1.72 20.03 -12.75
C SER A 155 2.45 21.25 -12.19
N GLY A 156 3.54 21.70 -12.84
CA GLY A 156 4.45 22.71 -12.31
C GLY A 156 5.19 22.24 -11.05
N LEU A 157 5.30 20.93 -10.82
CA LEU A 157 6.03 20.39 -9.67
C LEU A 157 7.54 20.43 -9.96
N HIS A 158 8.27 21.25 -9.21
CA HIS A 158 9.72 21.29 -9.25
C HIS A 158 10.29 20.29 -8.23
N CYS A 159 10.88 19.21 -8.72
CA CYS A 159 11.51 18.17 -7.90
C CYS A 159 12.88 17.76 -8.47
N GLY A 160 13.62 17.01 -7.67
CA GLY A 160 14.92 16.46 -8.02
C GLY A 160 14.84 15.27 -8.99
N ALA A 161 15.84 14.40 -8.92
CA ALA A 161 16.05 13.32 -9.90
C ALA A 161 15.34 12.01 -9.53
N PHE A 162 14.84 11.88 -8.31
CA PHE A 162 14.28 10.63 -7.79
C PHE A 162 12.83 10.77 -7.32
N GLU A 163 12.14 9.63 -7.22
CA GLU A 163 10.78 9.55 -6.68
C GLU A 163 10.65 10.17 -5.28
N ILE A 164 11.64 9.98 -4.40
CA ILE A 164 11.67 10.63 -3.08
C ILE A 164 11.63 12.16 -3.18
N ASP A 165 12.26 12.75 -4.19
CA ASP A 165 12.25 14.20 -4.38
C ASP A 165 10.87 14.69 -4.84
N ALA A 166 10.16 13.87 -5.62
CA ALA A 166 8.79 14.16 -6.01
C ALA A 166 7.83 14.07 -4.81
N ILE A 167 8.05 13.12 -3.89
CA ILE A 167 7.32 13.02 -2.62
C ILE A 167 7.58 14.26 -1.76
N GLU A 168 8.84 14.63 -1.54
CA GLU A 168 9.21 15.80 -0.75
C GLU A 168 8.58 17.08 -1.31
N ALA A 169 8.70 17.32 -2.62
CA ALA A 169 8.08 18.47 -3.28
C ALA A 169 6.55 18.48 -3.16
N SER A 170 5.92 17.30 -3.24
CA SER A 170 4.46 17.16 -3.11
C SER A 170 3.98 17.45 -1.68
N LEU A 171 4.72 16.98 -0.67
CA LEU A 171 4.44 17.27 0.75
C LEU A 171 4.53 18.77 1.02
N LYS A 172 5.62 19.41 0.57
CA LYS A 172 5.78 20.85 0.74
C LYS A 172 4.63 21.63 0.11
N ARG A 173 4.22 21.26 -1.10
CA ARG A 173 3.11 21.91 -1.80
C ARG A 173 1.77 21.70 -1.09
N ALA A 174 1.46 20.47 -0.66
CA ALA A 174 0.17 20.15 -0.05
C ALA A 174 0.01 20.76 1.35
N PHE A 175 1.10 20.84 2.12
CA PHE A 175 1.08 21.34 3.51
C PHE A 175 1.60 22.78 3.66
N GLY A 176 1.88 23.48 2.55
CA GLY A 176 2.32 24.88 2.57
C GLY A 176 3.66 25.10 3.29
N ILE A 177 4.64 24.22 3.06
CA ILE A 177 5.92 24.23 3.78
C ILE A 177 6.97 25.04 3.01
N ASP A 178 7.28 26.23 3.53
CA ASP A 178 8.32 27.13 2.99
C ASP A 178 9.70 26.94 3.65
N GLY A 179 9.74 26.28 4.81
CA GLY A 179 10.96 26.05 5.59
C GLY A 179 11.93 25.04 4.98
N ARG A 180 13.18 25.06 5.47
CA ARG A 180 14.17 24.01 5.17
C ARG A 180 13.96 22.81 6.09
N PRO A 181 14.08 21.58 5.59
CA PRO A 181 14.01 20.40 6.44
C PRO A 181 15.28 20.26 7.27
N HIS A 182 15.17 19.57 8.39
CA HIS A 182 16.30 18.82 8.94
C HIS A 182 16.49 17.56 8.10
N ILE A 183 17.68 17.39 7.52
CA ILE A 183 17.99 16.25 6.65
C ILE A 183 18.95 15.31 7.39
N ALA A 184 18.57 14.04 7.48
CA ALA A 184 19.45 12.94 7.78
C ALA A 184 19.51 12.03 6.55
N GLU A 185 20.70 11.68 6.08
CA GLU A 185 20.89 10.88 4.88
C GLU A 185 22.19 10.09 4.93
N GLY A 186 22.30 9.05 4.10
CA GLY A 186 23.51 8.28 3.93
C GLY A 186 23.55 7.58 2.57
N GLY A 187 24.76 7.29 2.09
CA GLY A 187 25.02 6.73 0.77
C GLY A 187 24.91 7.75 -0.38
N ASP A 188 25.38 7.38 -1.56
CA ASP A 188 25.17 8.13 -2.80
C ASP A 188 24.09 7.45 -3.68
N PRO A 189 22.89 8.03 -3.84
CA PRO A 189 21.81 7.39 -4.59
C PRO A 189 22.09 7.25 -6.08
N HIS A 190 23.08 7.95 -6.64
CA HIS A 190 23.51 7.77 -8.02
C HIS A 190 24.49 6.60 -8.19
N ARG A 191 25.16 6.15 -7.13
CA ARG A 191 26.19 5.09 -7.17
C ARG A 191 25.75 3.82 -6.45
N GLU A 192 25.11 3.96 -5.31
CA GLU A 192 24.72 2.88 -4.40
C GLU A 192 23.25 3.03 -3.94
N PRO A 193 22.28 3.08 -4.86
CA PRO A 193 20.87 3.31 -4.53
C PRO A 193 20.25 2.22 -3.62
N GLY A 194 20.88 1.04 -3.50
CA GLY A 194 20.48 0.01 -2.53
C GLY A 194 20.91 0.31 -1.09
N ARG A 195 21.98 1.08 -0.89
CA ARG A 195 22.52 1.46 0.44
C ARG A 195 22.07 2.85 0.88
N SER A 196 21.55 3.63 -0.07
CA SER A 196 21.18 5.02 0.16
C SER A 196 19.88 5.12 0.96
N TRP A 197 19.81 6.12 1.83
CA TRP A 197 18.62 6.46 2.61
C TRP A 197 18.55 7.97 2.85
N LYS A 198 17.33 8.49 3.05
CA LYS A 198 17.08 9.92 3.30
C LYS A 198 15.85 10.09 4.17
N VAL A 199 15.94 11.01 5.12
CA VAL A 199 14.85 11.48 5.97
C VAL A 199 14.90 13.01 5.97
N ALA A 200 13.91 13.64 5.34
CA ALA A 200 13.72 15.08 5.40
C ALA A 200 12.54 15.39 6.34
N THR A 201 12.82 16.07 7.45
CA THR A 201 11.83 16.38 8.50
C THR A 201 11.50 17.86 8.54
N TYR A 202 10.21 18.18 8.53
CA TYR A 202 9.67 19.53 8.65
C TYR A 202 8.74 19.62 9.85
N GLU A 203 9.04 20.56 10.75
CA GLU A 203 8.13 20.91 11.83
C GLU A 203 7.19 22.02 11.37
N THR A 204 5.90 21.71 11.23
CA THR A 204 4.88 22.68 10.77
C THR A 204 4.13 23.34 11.93
N GLY A 205 4.64 23.21 13.15
CA GLY A 205 4.06 23.73 14.39
C GLY A 205 2.84 22.95 14.91
N ARG A 206 2.08 22.28 14.03
CA ARG A 206 0.88 21.48 14.40
C ARG A 206 1.06 19.97 14.18
N MET A 207 1.97 19.58 13.31
CA MET A 207 2.29 18.20 13.00
C MET A 207 3.72 18.13 12.46
N THR A 208 4.34 16.95 12.54
CA THR A 208 5.62 16.71 11.87
C THR A 208 5.36 16.09 10.50
N VAL A 209 5.93 16.70 9.46
CA VAL A 209 5.85 16.21 8.08
C VAL A 209 7.21 15.65 7.67
N ARG A 210 7.26 14.43 7.12
CA ARG A 210 8.50 13.75 6.75
C ARG A 210 8.44 13.22 5.32
N ALA A 211 9.55 13.30 4.59
CA ALA A 211 9.79 12.52 3.39
C ALA A 211 10.86 11.48 3.69
N VAL A 212 10.56 10.19 3.44
CA VAL A 212 11.44 9.07 3.81
C VAL A 212 11.74 8.18 2.60
N ALA A 213 13.01 7.91 2.38
CA ALA A 213 13.52 6.83 1.54
C ALA A 213 14.42 5.91 2.36
N ALA A 214 14.08 4.63 2.36
CA ALA A 214 14.78 3.61 3.12
C ALA A 214 15.95 2.99 2.33
N PRO A 215 16.96 2.45 3.03
CA PRO A 215 17.91 1.54 2.41
C PRO A 215 17.24 0.18 2.13
N SER A 216 17.82 -0.60 1.23
CA SER A 216 17.38 -1.97 0.94
C SER A 216 17.87 -2.93 2.02
N SER A 217 17.06 -3.93 2.38
CA SER A 217 17.52 -5.05 3.20
C SER A 217 18.51 -5.97 2.47
N VAL A 218 18.61 -5.86 1.14
CA VAL A 218 19.56 -6.59 0.29
C VAL A 218 20.29 -5.63 -0.67
N PRO A 219 21.10 -4.71 -0.11
CA PRO A 219 21.61 -3.53 -0.80
C PRO A 219 22.48 -3.83 -2.03
N ASP A 220 23.17 -4.97 -2.03
CA ASP A 220 24.04 -5.37 -3.14
C ASP A 220 23.27 -5.98 -4.33
N ARG A 221 21.96 -6.23 -4.18
CA ARG A 221 21.13 -6.89 -5.21
C ARG A 221 20.08 -5.98 -5.82
N ARG A 222 19.43 -5.15 -4.99
CA ARG A 222 18.33 -4.29 -5.43
C ARG A 222 18.22 -3.04 -4.58
N ARG A 223 17.55 -2.03 -5.14
CA ARG A 223 17.01 -0.87 -4.41
C ARG A 223 15.98 -1.33 -3.38
N ALA A 224 15.71 -0.49 -2.38
CA ALA A 224 14.65 -0.73 -1.41
C ALA A 224 13.30 -0.95 -2.13
N ASP A 225 12.55 -1.94 -1.65
CA ASP A 225 11.16 -2.13 -2.06
C ASP A 225 10.20 -1.52 -1.02
N THR A 226 8.90 -1.70 -1.26
CA THR A 226 7.87 -1.19 -0.34
C THR A 226 7.99 -1.81 1.06
N VAL A 227 8.41 -3.08 1.18
CA VAL A 227 8.54 -3.75 2.49
C VAL A 227 9.70 -3.17 3.27
N ASP A 228 10.86 -2.97 2.62
CA ASP A 228 12.01 -2.30 3.24
C ASP A 228 11.64 -0.90 3.73
N THR A 229 10.87 -0.17 2.90
CA THR A 229 10.47 1.20 3.21
C THR A 229 9.50 1.26 4.38
N CYS A 230 8.50 0.38 4.42
CA CYS A 230 7.56 0.30 5.54
C CYS A 230 8.26 -0.06 6.86
N ARG A 231 9.18 -1.04 6.84
CA ARG A 231 9.93 -1.46 8.04
C ARG A 231 10.86 -0.38 8.55
N PHE A 232 11.70 0.18 7.67
CA PHE A 232 12.59 1.28 8.05
C PHE A 232 11.81 2.47 8.61
N TRP A 233 10.67 2.81 8.00
CA TRP A 233 9.81 3.86 8.54
C TRP A 233 9.25 3.49 9.91
N ALA A 234 8.71 2.28 10.07
CA ALA A 234 8.10 1.82 11.31
C ALA A 234 9.12 1.77 12.47
N ASP A 235 10.32 1.25 12.22
CA ASP A 235 11.37 1.05 13.22
C ASP A 235 12.13 2.35 13.53
N GLU A 236 12.65 3.02 12.50
CA GLU A 236 13.67 4.07 12.68
C GLU A 236 13.08 5.48 12.75
N ILE A 237 11.85 5.66 12.25
CA ILE A 237 11.25 6.99 12.05
C ILE A 237 10.00 7.20 12.89
N ALA A 238 9.08 6.25 12.84
CA ALA A 238 7.83 6.31 13.59
C ALA A 238 7.98 5.74 15.00
N ASP A 239 8.85 4.75 15.18
CA ASP A 239 8.97 3.95 16.41
C ASP A 239 7.59 3.40 16.81
N LEU A 240 6.97 2.65 15.90
CA LEU A 240 5.58 2.20 16.05
C LEU A 240 5.42 1.30 17.28
N THR A 241 4.40 1.60 18.08
CA THR A 241 4.07 0.87 19.31
C THR A 241 2.60 0.42 19.36
N PRO A 242 2.28 -0.64 20.12
CA PRO A 242 0.90 -1.08 20.27
C PRO A 242 -0.05 0.02 20.76
N GLY A 243 -1.07 0.32 19.97
CA GLY A 243 -2.00 1.44 20.21
C GLY A 243 -1.85 2.60 19.24
N ASP A 244 -0.77 2.65 18.46
CA ASP A 244 -0.67 3.52 17.30
C ASP A 244 -1.68 3.12 16.22
N SER A 245 -2.00 4.09 15.37
CA SER A 245 -2.91 3.92 14.23
C SER A 245 -2.34 4.61 12.99
N VAL A 246 -2.33 3.87 11.88
CA VAL A 246 -1.74 4.31 10.61
C VAL A 246 -2.82 4.38 9.54
N LEU A 247 -3.03 5.57 8.98
CA LEU A 247 -3.80 5.76 7.76
C LEU A 247 -2.87 5.73 6.55
N VAL A 248 -2.95 4.65 5.76
CA VAL A 248 -2.20 4.51 4.51
C VAL A 248 -2.96 5.19 3.37
N VAL A 249 -2.31 6.08 2.63
CA VAL A 249 -2.89 6.81 1.50
C VAL A 249 -2.30 6.32 0.19
N THR A 250 -3.15 5.85 -0.72
CA THR A 250 -2.75 5.32 -2.02
C THR A 250 -3.74 5.65 -3.14
N SER A 251 -3.63 5.00 -4.30
CA SER A 251 -4.60 5.05 -5.40
C SER A 251 -5.59 3.90 -5.30
N ALA A 252 -6.87 4.17 -5.59
CA ALA A 252 -8.00 3.24 -5.44
C ALA A 252 -7.77 1.82 -6.00
N PRO A 253 -7.23 1.62 -7.22
CA PRO A 253 -6.99 0.27 -7.74
C PRO A 253 -6.00 -0.56 -6.93
N TYR A 254 -5.19 0.07 -6.08
CA TYR A 254 -4.13 -0.56 -5.30
C TYR A 254 -4.50 -0.79 -3.84
N THR A 255 -5.63 -0.22 -3.38
CA THR A 255 -6.10 -0.26 -1.99
C THR A 255 -6.07 -1.68 -1.44
N ALA A 256 -6.70 -2.64 -2.13
CA ALA A 256 -6.84 -3.99 -1.62
C ALA A 256 -5.50 -4.66 -1.28
N PHE A 257 -4.54 -4.63 -2.21
CA PHE A 257 -3.27 -5.31 -1.99
C PHE A 257 -2.38 -4.56 -0.99
N GLN A 258 -2.36 -3.22 -1.04
CA GLN A 258 -1.54 -2.41 -0.14
C GLN A 258 -2.07 -2.38 1.28
N HIS A 259 -3.38 -2.49 1.47
CA HIS A 259 -3.99 -2.66 2.78
C HIS A 259 -3.52 -3.97 3.43
N CYS A 260 -3.60 -5.09 2.69
CA CYS A 260 -3.13 -6.38 3.20
C CYS A 260 -1.63 -6.39 3.49
N ASP A 261 -0.81 -5.80 2.63
CA ASP A 261 0.64 -5.68 2.86
C ASP A 261 0.95 -4.78 4.06
N ALA A 262 0.19 -3.68 4.25
CA ALA A 262 0.35 -2.81 5.41
C ALA A 262 0.00 -3.53 6.72
N ILE A 263 -1.07 -4.32 6.77
CA ILE A 263 -1.37 -5.16 7.94
C ILE A 263 -0.26 -6.20 8.16
N ALA A 264 0.16 -6.90 7.11
CA ALA A 264 1.16 -7.97 7.24
C ALA A 264 2.55 -7.46 7.66
N HIS A 265 2.92 -6.24 7.30
CA HIS A 265 4.26 -5.69 7.52
C HIS A 265 4.35 -4.61 8.59
N MET A 266 3.22 -3.99 8.97
CA MET A 266 3.17 -2.96 10.00
C MET A 266 2.11 -3.28 11.06
N GLY A 267 0.89 -3.66 10.67
CA GLY A 267 -0.18 -3.97 11.62
C GLY A 267 0.19 -5.09 12.60
N LEU A 268 0.36 -6.31 12.09
CA LEU A 268 0.66 -7.49 12.89
C LEU A 268 2.00 -7.36 13.66
N PRO A 269 3.12 -6.96 13.03
CA PRO A 269 4.40 -6.96 13.75
C PRO A 269 4.50 -5.92 14.87
N TYR A 270 3.77 -4.80 14.78
CA TYR A 270 3.86 -3.70 15.74
C TYR A 270 2.59 -3.53 16.61
N GLY A 271 1.55 -4.33 16.37
CA GLY A 271 0.29 -4.24 17.13
C GLY A 271 -0.48 -2.94 16.88
N VAL A 272 -0.38 -2.37 15.67
CA VAL A 272 -0.98 -1.07 15.31
C VAL A 272 -2.21 -1.21 14.44
N ALA A 273 -3.18 -0.32 14.60
CA ALA A 273 -4.34 -0.27 13.72
C ALA A 273 -3.93 0.21 12.32
N ILE A 274 -4.45 -0.42 11.27
CA ILE A 274 -4.19 -0.03 9.87
C ILE A 274 -5.50 0.28 9.18
N ASP A 275 -5.62 1.48 8.63
CA ASP A 275 -6.63 1.83 7.64
C ASP A 275 -5.97 2.19 6.31
N THR A 276 -6.71 2.09 5.21
CA THR A 276 -6.20 2.49 3.89
C THR A 276 -7.27 3.21 3.09
N VAL A 277 -6.90 4.34 2.51
CA VAL A 277 -7.77 5.14 1.64
C VAL A 277 -7.16 5.27 0.26
N GLY A 278 -8.03 5.24 -0.75
CA GLY A 278 -7.64 5.19 -2.15
C GLY A 278 -8.17 6.39 -2.93
N LEU A 279 -7.27 7.24 -3.42
CA LEU A 279 -7.60 8.29 -4.39
C LEU A 279 -7.94 7.64 -5.74
N ASP A 280 -9.10 7.97 -6.31
CA ASP A 280 -9.43 7.58 -7.67
C ASP A 280 -8.87 8.58 -8.71
N PRO A 281 -7.89 8.18 -9.54
CA PRO A 281 -7.36 9.05 -10.57
C PRO A 281 -8.38 9.42 -11.67
N ALA A 282 -9.46 8.66 -11.85
CA ALA A 282 -10.45 8.90 -12.89
C ALA A 282 -11.26 10.19 -12.66
N VAL A 283 -11.40 10.59 -11.39
CA VAL A 283 -12.23 11.73 -10.97
C VAL A 283 -11.41 12.97 -10.61
N LEU A 284 -10.11 12.98 -10.91
CA LEU A 284 -9.25 14.14 -10.63
C LEU A 284 -9.80 15.41 -11.31
N PRO A 285 -9.75 16.57 -10.67
CA PRO A 285 -10.21 17.81 -11.29
C PRO A 285 -9.40 18.13 -12.55
N GLU A 286 -8.10 17.83 -12.58
CA GLU A 286 -7.19 18.07 -13.70
C GLU A 286 -7.37 17.04 -14.84
N PRO A 287 -7.95 17.41 -16.00
CA PRO A 287 -8.29 16.45 -17.05
C PRO A 287 -7.09 15.68 -17.63
N HIS A 288 -5.93 16.34 -17.71
CA HIS A 288 -4.68 15.75 -18.25
C HIS A 288 -4.13 14.62 -17.38
N PHE A 289 -4.52 14.57 -16.11
CA PHE A 289 -4.10 13.55 -15.16
C PHE A 289 -5.18 12.50 -14.90
N ARG A 290 -6.39 12.67 -15.45
CA ARG A 290 -7.45 11.69 -15.32
C ARG A 290 -7.04 10.40 -15.99
N LYS A 291 -7.11 9.30 -15.24
CA LYS A 291 -6.79 7.97 -15.75
C LYS A 291 -7.76 6.95 -15.21
N ALA A 292 -8.68 6.51 -16.07
CA ALA A 292 -9.50 5.34 -15.78
C ALA A 292 -8.60 4.09 -15.74
N HIS A 293 -8.84 3.24 -14.75
CA HIS A 293 -8.16 1.95 -14.69
C HIS A 293 -8.86 0.98 -15.64
N SER A 294 -8.10 0.32 -16.50
CA SER A 294 -8.67 -0.62 -17.46
C SER A 294 -9.06 -1.93 -16.76
N ALA A 295 -10.00 -2.68 -17.33
CA ALA A 295 -10.39 -4.00 -16.82
C ALA A 295 -9.19 -4.98 -16.76
N SER A 296 -8.35 -5.02 -17.80
CA SER A 296 -7.11 -5.81 -17.78
C SER A 296 -6.14 -5.35 -16.69
N GLY A 297 -6.10 -4.05 -16.38
CA GLY A 297 -5.39 -3.50 -15.23
C GLY A 297 -5.99 -3.92 -13.89
N TYR A 298 -7.33 -4.02 -13.78
CA TYR A 298 -7.98 -4.52 -12.58
C TYR A 298 -7.64 -6.00 -12.33
N LEU A 299 -7.63 -6.84 -13.36
CA LEU A 299 -7.21 -8.25 -13.23
C LEU A 299 -5.77 -8.36 -12.68
N GLN A 300 -4.88 -7.47 -13.11
CA GLN A 300 -3.51 -7.38 -12.59
C GLN A 300 -3.46 -6.97 -11.11
N GLU A 301 -4.32 -6.05 -10.68
CA GLU A 301 -4.35 -5.65 -9.27
C GLU A 301 -5.12 -6.63 -8.38
N ILE A 302 -6.12 -7.36 -8.91
CA ILE A 302 -6.71 -8.53 -8.24
C ILE A 302 -5.63 -9.60 -8.04
N ARG A 303 -4.78 -9.82 -9.03
CA ARG A 303 -3.62 -10.71 -8.90
C ARG A 303 -2.67 -10.24 -7.78
N SER A 304 -2.38 -8.95 -7.70
CA SER A 304 -1.61 -8.36 -6.60
C SER A 304 -2.30 -8.58 -5.24
N ALA A 305 -3.62 -8.41 -5.17
CA ALA A 305 -4.42 -8.62 -3.98
C ALA A 305 -4.37 -10.09 -3.53
N ILE A 306 -4.53 -11.08 -4.42
CA ILE A 306 -4.38 -12.51 -4.11
C ILE A 306 -3.04 -12.80 -3.43
N ARG A 307 -1.95 -12.28 -4.00
CA ARG A 307 -0.59 -12.47 -3.43
C ARG A 307 -0.45 -11.83 -2.05
N SER A 308 -1.07 -10.68 -1.84
CA SER A 308 -1.00 -9.94 -0.58
C SER A 308 -1.90 -10.57 0.50
N MET A 309 -3.07 -11.08 0.11
CA MET A 309 -3.93 -11.92 0.95
C MET A 309 -3.21 -13.19 1.40
N ARG A 310 -2.44 -13.83 0.50
CA ARG A 310 -1.60 -14.99 0.85
C ARG A 310 -0.52 -14.64 1.87
N ARG A 311 0.16 -13.49 1.69
CA ARG A 311 1.14 -13.00 2.68
C ARG A 311 0.48 -12.70 4.03
N LEU A 312 -0.66 -12.01 4.02
CA LEU A 312 -1.42 -11.68 5.21
C LEU A 312 -1.89 -12.93 5.96
N HIS A 313 -2.48 -13.91 5.25
CA HIS A 313 -2.89 -15.17 5.83
C HIS A 313 -1.73 -15.90 6.48
N TYR A 314 -0.57 -15.95 5.82
CA TYR A 314 0.63 -16.55 6.40
C TYR A 314 1.08 -15.81 7.66
N ALA A 315 1.19 -14.47 7.61
CA ALA A 315 1.58 -13.67 8.76
C ALA A 315 0.61 -13.82 9.94
N ALA A 316 -0.70 -13.81 9.68
CA ALA A 316 -1.73 -13.99 10.68
C ALA A 316 -1.70 -15.39 11.31
N ALA A 317 -1.51 -16.44 10.50
CA ALA A 317 -1.41 -17.82 11.00
C ALA A 317 -0.15 -18.00 11.88
N THR A 318 0.97 -17.38 11.50
CA THR A 318 2.19 -17.38 12.32
C THR A 318 1.96 -16.66 13.64
N ALA A 319 1.40 -15.45 13.62
CA ALA A 319 1.12 -14.69 14.84
C ALA A 319 0.14 -15.42 15.77
N GLU A 320 -0.91 -16.07 15.23
CA GLU A 320 -1.84 -16.89 16.04
C GLU A 320 -1.12 -18.06 16.72
N ALA A 321 -0.23 -18.74 16.00
CA ALA A 321 0.54 -19.85 16.54
C ALA A 321 1.51 -19.39 17.65
N GLU A 322 2.15 -18.23 17.48
CA GLU A 322 3.03 -17.62 18.49
C GLU A 322 2.25 -17.29 19.77
N LEU A 323 1.07 -16.64 19.65
CA LEU A 323 0.19 -16.35 20.79
C LEU A 323 -0.24 -17.62 21.52
N ALA A 324 -0.57 -18.70 20.80
CA ALA A 324 -0.95 -19.98 21.41
C ALA A 324 0.21 -20.60 22.20
N VAL A 325 1.44 -20.50 21.69
CA VAL A 325 2.65 -20.98 22.37
C VAL A 325 2.93 -20.16 23.63
N GLU A 326 2.79 -18.84 23.57
CA GLU A 326 2.95 -17.95 24.73
C GLU A 326 1.92 -18.23 25.82
N ALA A 327 0.65 -18.39 25.44
CA ALA A 327 -0.42 -18.75 26.37
C ALA A 327 -0.15 -20.09 27.08
N ALA A 328 0.30 -21.10 26.32
CA ALA A 328 0.67 -22.39 26.89
C ALA A 328 1.85 -22.29 27.88
N ARG A 329 2.85 -21.44 27.58
CA ARG A 329 3.98 -21.19 28.48
C ARG A 329 3.57 -20.47 29.76
N ALA A 330 2.63 -19.54 29.69
CA ALA A 330 2.12 -18.83 30.86
C ALA A 330 1.42 -19.79 31.83
N LEU A 331 0.55 -20.66 31.31
CA LEU A 331 -0.14 -21.68 32.11
C LEU A 331 0.84 -22.62 32.85
N LEU A 332 1.94 -23.00 32.20
CA LEU A 332 2.96 -23.86 32.83
C LEU A 332 3.79 -23.16 33.92
N ARG A 333 3.84 -21.82 33.94
CA ARG A 333 4.56 -21.05 34.96
C ARG A 333 3.70 -20.74 36.20
N ASP A 334 2.38 -20.73 36.05
CA ASP A 334 1.45 -20.52 37.17
C ASP A 334 1.24 -21.79 38.01
N ASP A 335 1.72 -22.95 37.53
CA ASP A 335 1.68 -24.26 38.20
C ASP A 335 2.99 -24.60 38.97
N GLU A 336 4.00 -23.71 38.97
CA GLU A 336 5.26 -23.82 39.76
C GLU A 336 5.28 -22.87 40.97
#